data_AF-A0A349U2Z7-F1
#
_entry.id   AF-A0A349U2Z7-F1
#
_cell.length_a   1.000
_cell.length_b   1.000
_cell.length_c   1.000
_cell.angle_alpha   90.00
_cell.angle_beta   90.00
_cell.angle_gamma   90.00
#
_symmetry.space_group_name_H-M   'P 1'
#
loop_
_entity.id
_entity.type
_entity.pdbx_description
1 polymer ?
#
loop_
_entity_poly.entity_id
_entity_poly.type
_entity_poly.pdbx_seq_one_letter_code
_entity_poly.pdbx_strand_id
1 'polypeptide(L)' 'MHTRIISAATIGVDACLVDVEVDLSMGLMQFHVVGLPDAAIK' A
#
# COMPACT_ATOMS: atom_id res chain seq x y z
N MET A 1 13.01 -5.02 -6.04
CA MET A 1 12.14 -6.05 -6.66
C MET A 1 10.74 -5.52 -6.52
N HIS A 2 10.11 -5.16 -7.63
CA HIS A 2 8.79 -4.55 -7.60
C HIS A 2 7.72 -5.59 -7.91
N THR A 3 6.65 -5.62 -7.12
CA THR A 3 5.46 -6.45 -7.33
C THR A 3 4.22 -5.57 -7.24
N ARG A 4 3.24 -5.82 -8.12
CA ARG A 4 1.90 -5.23 -8.01
C ARG A 4 0.90 -6.29 -7.56
N ILE A 5 -0.01 -5.88 -6.70
CA ILE A 5 -1.12 -6.70 -6.21
C ILE A 5 -2.42 -5.89 -6.24
N ILE A 6 -3.51 -6.58 -6.56
CA ILE A 6 -4.84 -6.00 -6.44
C ILE A 6 -5.31 -6.21 -5.00
N SER A 7 -5.77 -5.14 -4.36
CA SER A 7 -6.27 -5.13 -2.99
C SER A 7 -7.55 -4.30 -2.89
N ALA A 8 -8.10 -4.21 -1.69
CA ALA A 8 -9.22 -3.33 -1.36
C ALA A 8 -8.92 -2.56 -0.08
N ALA A 9 -9.28 -1.28 -0.05
CA ALA A 9 -9.15 -0.40 1.11
C ALA A 9 -10.52 0.21 1.44
N THR A 10 -10.77 0.46 2.72
CA THR A 10 -11.99 1.12 3.18
C THR A 10 -11.78 2.63 3.20
N ILE A 11 -12.67 3.37 2.54
CA ILE A 11 -12.71 4.83 2.62
C ILE A 11 -14.06 5.20 3.26
N GLY A 12 -14.04 5.46 4.58
CA GLY A 12 -15.26 5.62 5.36
C GLY A 12 -16.02 4.31 5.47
N VAL A 13 -17.21 4.22 4.86
CA VAL A 13 -18.05 3.01 4.83
C VAL A 13 -17.96 2.24 3.51
N ASP A 14 -17.29 2.80 2.51
CA ASP A 14 -17.19 2.22 1.18
C ASP A 14 -15.93 1.38 1.02
N ALA A 15 -16.04 0.26 0.31
CA ALA A 15 -14.91 -0.56 -0.10
C ALA A 15 -14.45 -0.11 -1.49
N CYS A 16 -13.23 0.42 -1.57
CA CYS A 16 -12.59 0.80 -2.82
C CYS A 16 -11.53 -0.23 -3.22
N LEU A 17 -11.58 -0.65 -4.48
CA LEU A 17 -10.54 -1.50 -5.07
C LEU A 17 -9.30 -0.64 -5.35
N VAL A 18 -8.13 -1.11 -4.95
CA VAL A 18 -6.86 -0.38 -5.05
C VAL A 18 -5.77 -1.29 -5.61
N ASP A 19 -4.90 -0.73 -6.44
CA ASP A 19 -3.69 -1.40 -6.92
C ASP A 19 -2.52 -0.97 -6.03
N VAL A 20 -1.80 -1.93 -5.46
CA VAL A 20 -0.68 -1.66 -4.55
C VAL A 20 0.61 -2.16 -5.19
N GLU A 21 1.57 -1.25 -5.31
CA GLU A 21 2.92 -1.55 -5.75
C GLU A 21 3.86 -1.60 -4.54
N VAL A 22 4.63 -2.68 -4.43
CA VAL A 22 5.65 -2.89 -3.39
C VAL A 22 6.99 -2.99 -4.08
N ASP A 23 7.91 -2.08 -3.76
CA ASP A 23 9.33 -2.24 -4.14
C ASP A 23 10.16 -2.63 -2.92
N LEU A 24 10.87 -3.74 -3.07
CA LEU A 24 11.86 -4.23 -2.13
C LEU A 24 13.26 -3.87 -2.64
N SER A 25 13.82 -2.78 -2.12
CA SER A 25 15.19 -2.38 -2.37
C SER A 25 16.10 -2.93 -1.27
N MET A 26 17.25 -3.51 -1.62
CA MET A 26 18.21 -4.01 -0.63
C MET A 26 18.93 -2.81 0.01
N GLY A 27 18.61 -2.51 1.28
CA GLY A 27 19.08 -1.33 2.00
C GLY A 27 18.58 -1.30 3.45
N LEU A 28 18.47 -0.11 4.05
CA LEU A 28 17.93 0.07 5.41
C LEU A 28 16.49 -0.46 5.52
N MET A 29 16.15 -1.13 6.63
CA MET A 29 14.76 -1.50 6.95
C MET A 29 13.91 -0.25 7.18
N GLN A 30 13.31 0.27 6.11
CA GLN A 30 12.30 1.31 6.17
C GLN A 30 11.08 0.88 5.36
N PHE A 31 9.90 1.08 5.96
CA PHE A 31 8.63 0.86 5.31
C PHE A 31 8.01 2.22 5.02
N HIS A 32 7.81 2.53 3.74
CA HIS A 32 7.21 3.78 3.30
C HIS A 32 5.92 3.46 2.57
N VAL A 33 4.80 3.91 3.12
CA VAL A 33 3.49 3.87 2.48
C VAL A 33 3.19 5.25 1.92
N VAL A 34 2.88 5.32 0.63
CA VAL A 34 2.60 6.57 -0.07
C VAL A 34 1.33 6.42 -0.89
N GLY A 35 0.46 7.43 -0.84
CA GLY A 35 -0.75 7.49 -1.69
C GLY A 35 -1.90 6.59 -1.26
N LEU A 36 -1.75 5.74 -0.23
CA LEU A 36 -2.89 5.02 0.33
C LEU A 36 -3.81 5.97 1.11
N PRO A 37 -5.15 5.78 1.00
CA PRO A 37 -6.14 6.63 1.64
C PRO A 37 -6.24 6.42 3.16
N ASP A 38 -5.60 5.38 3.70
CA ASP A 38 -5.69 5.02 5.11
C ASP A 38 -4.32 5.18 5.80
N ALA A 39 -4.31 6.03 6.84
CA ALA A 39 -3.15 6.26 7.70
C ALA A 39 -2.96 5.18 8.78
N ALA A 40 -3.93 4.28 8.96
CA ALA A 40 -3.85 3.16 9.89
C ALA A 40 -2.93 2.02 9.39
N ILE A 41 -2.56 2.04 8.11
CA ILE A 41 -1.68 1.04 7.50
C ILE A 41 -0.22 1.39 7.85
N LYS A 42 0.38 0.61 8.75
CA LYS A 42 1.78 0.75 9.22
C LYS A 42 2.58 -0.53 9.04
#